data_AF-A0A962SZA5-F1
#
_entry.id   AF-A0A962SZA5-F1
#
_cell.length_a   1.000
_cell.length_b   1.000
_cell.length_c   1.000
_cell.angle_alpha   90.00
_cell.angle_beta   90.00
_cell.angle_gamma   90.00
#
_symmetry.space_group_name_H-M   'P 1'
#
loop_
_entity.id
_entity.type
_entity.pdbx_description
1 polymer ?
#
loop_
_entity_poly.entity_id
_entity_poly.type
_entity_poly.pdbx_seq_one_letter_code
_entity_poly.pdbx_strand_id
1 'polypeptide(L)' 'MTTGTLYGVGVGPGDPELLTLKAVRILQSVPVVAYPATPQGSAQARDIAAQWLEGK' A
#
# COMPACT_ATOMS: atom_id res chain seq x y z
N MET A 1 -5.99 19.86 -17.09
CA MET A 1 -5.83 19.09 -15.84
C MET A 1 -5.85 17.62 -16.19
N THR A 2 -4.84 16.87 -15.78
CA THR A 2 -4.79 15.42 -16.03
C THR A 2 -5.32 14.71 -14.79
N THR A 3 -6.36 13.92 -14.94
CA THR A 3 -6.90 13.11 -13.84
C THR A 3 -5.96 11.94 -13.55
N GLY A 4 -5.63 11.72 -12.28
CA GLY A 4 -4.85 10.55 -11.87
C GLY A 4 -5.65 9.24 -11.94
N THR A 5 -4.97 8.10 -11.77
CA THR A 5 -5.63 6.79 -11.63
C THR A 5 -5.59 6.34 -10.17
N LEU A 6 -6.75 5.99 -9.62
CA LEU A 6 -6.85 5.39 -8.29
C LEU A 6 -6.80 3.86 -8.41
N TYR A 7 -5.83 3.23 -7.75
CA TYR A 7 -5.72 1.78 -7.65
C TYR A 7 -6.22 1.29 -6.29
N GLY A 8 -7.19 0.39 -6.27
CA GLY A 8 -7.51 -0.42 -5.08
C GLY A 8 -6.53 -1.58 -4.98
N VAL A 9 -5.71 -1.63 -3.94
CA VAL A 9 -4.67 -2.64 -3.76
C VAL A 9 -4.94 -3.43 -2.48
N GLY A 10 -5.18 -4.74 -2.61
CA GLY A 10 -5.23 -5.66 -1.47
C GLY A 10 -3.83 -6.00 -0.98
N VAL A 11 -3.60 -5.92 0.32
CA VAL A 11 -2.29 -6.19 0.95
C VAL A 11 -2.14 -7.59 1.52
N GLY A 12 -3.18 -8.42 1.42
CA GLY A 12 -3.21 -9.76 2.02
C GLY A 12 -3.68 -9.73 3.49
N PRO A 13 -3.71 -10.91 4.14
CA PRO A 13 -4.30 -11.08 5.47
C PRO A 13 -3.37 -10.73 6.64
N GLY A 14 -2.08 -10.52 6.40
CA GLY A 14 -1.11 -10.25 7.47
C GLY A 14 0.34 -10.54 7.06
N ASP A 15 0.59 -11.71 6.49
CA ASP A 15 1.93 -12.09 6.05
C ASP A 15 2.34 -11.28 4.80
N PRO A 16 3.43 -10.49 4.86
CA PRO A 16 3.90 -9.69 3.73
C PRO A 16 4.27 -10.50 2.48
N GLU A 17 4.59 -11.79 2.61
CA GLU A 17 4.90 -12.66 1.46
C GLU A 17 3.66 -13.01 0.62
N LEU A 18 2.46 -12.76 1.15
CA LEU A 18 1.18 -13.04 0.46
C LEU A 18 0.72 -11.89 -0.46
N LEU A 19 1.51 -10.83 -0.59
CA LEU A 19 1.27 -9.78 -1.58
C LEU A 19 1.41 -10.32 -3.01
N THR A 20 0.47 -10.00 -3.88
CA THR A 20 0.61 -10.33 -5.30
C THR A 20 1.72 -9.49 -5.94
N LEU A 21 2.41 -10.05 -6.95
CA LEU A 21 3.43 -9.32 -7.70
C LEU A 21 2.89 -8.02 -8.34
N LYS A 22 1.60 -7.97 -8.70
CA LYS A 22 0.96 -6.76 -9.23
C LYS A 22 0.79 -5.69 -8.14
N ALA A 23 0.40 -6.09 -6.92
CA ALA A 23 0.29 -5.17 -5.79
C ALA A 23 1.64 -4.52 -5.50
N VAL A 24 2.71 -5.31 -5.40
CA VAL A 24 4.08 -4.81 -5.17
C VAL A 24 4.48 -3.79 -6.24
N ARG A 25 4.31 -4.11 -7.52
CA ARG A 25 4.64 -3.21 -8.63
C ARG A 25 3.88 -1.88 -8.56
N ILE A 26 2.58 -1.93 -8.28
CA ILE A 26 1.76 -0.72 -8.12
C ILE A 26 2.27 0.09 -6.93
N LEU A 27 2.39 -0.55 -5.76
CA LEU A 27 2.84 0.08 -4.52
C LEU A 27 4.21 0.74 -4.68
N GLN A 28 5.11 0.19 -5.49
CA GLN A 28 6.41 0.78 -5.76
C GLN A 28 6.36 1.97 -6.74
N SER A 29 5.44 1.93 -7.71
CA SER A 29 5.35 2.92 -8.80
C SER A 29 4.60 4.21 -8.48
N VAL A 30 3.64 4.17 -7.55
CA VAL A 30 2.77 5.32 -7.27
C VAL A 30 3.48 6.35 -6.38
N PRO A 31 3.25 7.66 -6.60
CA PRO A 31 3.87 8.69 -5.76
C PRO A 31 3.18 8.86 -4.39
N VAL A 32 1.95 8.36 -4.24
CA VAL A 32 1.13 8.56 -3.03
C VAL A 32 0.42 7.26 -2.69
N VAL A 33 0.43 6.89 -1.41
CA VAL A 33 -0.31 5.74 -0.88
C VAL A 33 -1.20 6.20 0.27
N ALA A 34 -2.49 5.87 0.20
CA ALA A 34 -3.45 6.13 1.26
C ALA A 34 -3.88 4.80 1.89
N TYR A 35 -3.98 4.76 3.21
CA TYR A 35 -4.42 3.60 3.98
C TYR A 35 -5.21 4.06 5.21
N PRO A 36 -6.18 3.26 5.69
CA PRO A 36 -6.83 3.52 6.97
C PRO A 36 -5.84 3.40 8.13
N ALA A 37 -5.90 4.34 9.06
CA ALA A 37 -5.15 4.33 10.30
C ALA A 37 -6.09 4.58 11.48
N THR A 38 -5.79 3.99 12.62
CA THR A 38 -6.46 4.34 13.88
C THR A 38 -6.02 5.73 14.34
N PRO A 39 -6.79 6.41 15.22
CA PRO A 39 -6.35 7.67 15.82
C PRO A 39 -5.00 7.58 16.56
N GLN A 40 -4.62 6.37 16.99
CA GLN A 40 -3.35 6.08 17.65
C GLN A 40 -2.19 5.85 16.66
N GLY A 41 -2.44 5.94 15.34
CA GLY A 41 -1.43 5.82 14.30
C GLY A 41 -1.12 4.40 13.87
N SER A 42 -1.80 3.38 14.42
CA SER A 42 -1.64 2.00 13.93
C SER A 42 -2.36 1.82 12.59
N ALA A 43 -1.70 1.16 11.65
CA ALA A 43 -2.21 0.98 10.29
C ALA A 43 -1.80 -0.40 9.75
N GLN A 44 -2.58 -1.43 10.10
CA GLN A 44 -2.27 -2.81 9.75
C GLN A 44 -1.95 -3.00 8.26
N ALA A 45 -2.73 -2.39 7.37
CA ALA A 45 -2.49 -2.52 5.93
C ALA A 45 -1.14 -1.91 5.49
N ARG A 46 -0.72 -0.81 6.13
CA ARG A 46 0.60 -0.21 5.92
C ARG A 46 1.69 -1.12 6.46
N ASP A 47 1.51 -1.68 7.64
CA ASP A 47 2.51 -2.52 8.30
C ASP A 47 2.80 -3.78 7.47
N ILE A 48 1.78 -4.41 6.91
CA ILE A 48 1.92 -5.56 5.98
C ILE A 48 2.73 -5.17 4.73
N ALA A 49 2.46 -3.98 4.18
CA ALA A 49 3.07 -3.50 2.95
C ALA A 49 4.41 -2.75 3.15
N ALA A 50 4.86 -2.56 4.39
CA ALA A 50 5.85 -1.54 4.77
C ALA A 50 7.14 -1.60 3.95
N GLN A 51 7.67 -2.81 3.72
CA GLN A 51 8.90 -3.04 2.94
C GLN A 51 8.81 -2.60 1.46
N TRP A 52 7.61 -2.40 0.93
CA TRP A 52 7.38 -1.99 -0.47
C TRP A 52 7.03 -0.49 -0.61
N LEU A 53 6.95 0.22 0.52
CA LEU A 53 6.55 1.63 0.59
C LEU A 53 7.73 2.59 0.72
N GLU A 54 8.98 2.12 0.61
CA GLU A 54 10.16 2.97 0.71
C GLU A 54 10.07 4.20 -0.22
N GLY A 55 10.41 5.36 0.34
CA GLY A 55 10.39 6.64 -0.38
C GLY A 55 9.01 7.26 -0.58
N LYS A 56 7.96 6.77 0.11
CA LYS A 56 6.59 7.29 0.06
C LYS A 56 6.10 7.81 1.41
#